data_AF-B0MMW3-F1
#
_entry.id   AF-B0MMW3-F1
#
_cell.length_a   1.000
_cell.length_b   1.000
_cell.length_c   1.000
_cell.angle_alpha   90.00
_cell.angle_beta   90.00
_cell.angle_gamma   90.00
#
_symmetry.space_group_name_H-M   'P 1'
#
loop_
_entity.id
_entity.type
_entity.pdbx_description
1 polymer ?
#
loop_
_entity_poly.entity_id
_entity_poly.type
_entity_poly.pdbx_seq_one_letter_code
_entity_poly.pdbx_strand_id
1 'polypeptide(L)'
;MKRKRLTQVFPFLLPIRKWQRKKLFYLEMLIDGNKYAKNKSEALLPNTVFETSSLMMNENSGFDMKYQINKVHNLKLAARTINKVIIEPNETFSFWQLVRWADHHEKYKDGLNLVKQVFIELQLKGSNSV
;
A
#
# COMPACT_ATOMS: atom_id res chain seq x y z
N MET A 1 8.75 -29.73 20.69
CA MET A 1 8.08 -29.74 19.35
C MET A 1 7.40 -28.40 19.09
N LYS A 2 7.63 -27.77 17.93
CA LYS A 2 7.02 -26.47 17.60
C LYS A 2 5.53 -26.67 17.30
N ARG A 3 4.63 -26.05 18.07
CA ARG A 3 3.17 -26.14 17.85
C ARG A 3 2.83 -25.65 16.43
N LYS A 4 2.18 -26.52 15.63
CA LYS A 4 1.63 -26.13 14.33
C LYS A 4 0.50 -25.12 14.55
N ARG A 5 0.50 -24.02 13.81
CA ARG A 5 -0.59 -23.03 13.87
C ARG A 5 -1.84 -23.67 13.25
N LEU A 6 -3.04 -23.34 13.75
CA LEU A 6 -4.31 -23.80 13.17
C LEU A 6 -4.41 -23.51 11.67
N THR A 7 -3.89 -22.36 11.22
CA THR A 7 -3.84 -22.01 9.80
C THR A 7 -2.83 -22.80 8.97
N GLN A 8 -1.88 -23.50 9.60
CA GLN A 8 -1.00 -24.46 8.94
C GLN A 8 -1.65 -25.84 8.82
N VAL A 9 -2.60 -26.16 9.70
CA VAL A 9 -3.38 -27.40 9.65
C VAL A 9 -4.57 -27.26 8.70
N PHE A 10 -5.21 -26.09 8.69
CA PHE A 10 -6.35 -25.75 7.85
C PHE A 10 -6.05 -24.50 7.02
N PRO A 11 -5.41 -24.64 5.84
CA PRO A 11 -5.02 -23.51 5.00
C PRO A 11 -6.20 -22.65 4.53
N PHE A 12 -7.40 -23.21 4.41
CA PHE A 12 -8.60 -22.46 4.03
C PHE A 12 -9.03 -21.41 5.06
N LEU A 13 -8.48 -21.44 6.29
CA LEU A 13 -8.68 -20.40 7.30
C LEU A 13 -7.81 -19.15 7.08
N LEU A 14 -6.82 -19.21 6.17
CA LEU A 14 -5.90 -18.10 5.91
C LEU A 14 -6.62 -16.82 5.42
N PRO A 15 -7.57 -16.86 4.48
CA PRO A 15 -8.32 -15.68 4.05
C PRO A 15 -9.09 -15.02 5.19
N ILE A 16 -9.76 -15.83 6.03
CA ILE A 16 -10.52 -15.35 7.19
C ILE A 16 -9.59 -14.65 8.19
N ARG A 17 -8.43 -15.24 8.48
CA ARG A 17 -7.45 -14.64 9.40
C ARG A 17 -6.87 -13.33 8.86
N LYS A 18 -6.61 -13.24 7.55
CA LYS A 18 -6.17 -12.00 6.91
C LYS A 18 -7.24 -10.91 7.03
N TRP A 19 -8.49 -11.26 6.73
CA TRP A 19 -9.62 -10.35 6.88
C TRP A 19 -9.79 -9.86 8.33
N GLN A 20 -9.73 -10.76 9.31
CA GLN A 20 -9.81 -10.42 10.73
C GLN A 20 -8.72 -9.43 11.14
N ARG A 21 -7.47 -9.68 10.73
CA ARG A 21 -6.34 -8.79 11.04
C ARG A 21 -6.49 -7.42 10.40
N LYS A 22 -6.94 -7.36 9.14
CA LYS A 22 -7.22 -6.09 8.44
C LYS A 22 -8.32 -5.29 9.16
N LYS A 23 -9.39 -5.96 9.58
CA LYS A 23 -10.48 -5.31 10.34
C LYS A 23 -10.02 -4.81 11.70
N LEU A 24 -9.26 -5.61 12.44
CA LEU A 24 -8.71 -5.22 13.73
C LEU A 24 -7.77 -4.01 13.60
N PHE A 25 -6.87 -4.01 12.61
CA PHE A 25 -5.97 -2.90 12.34
C PHE A 25 -6.72 -1.58 12.12
N TYR A 26 -7.74 -1.56 11.25
CA TYR A 26 -8.51 -0.33 11.03
C TYR A 26 -9.42 0.03 12.21
N LEU A 27 -9.82 -0.91 13.06
CA LEU A 27 -10.56 -0.63 14.28
C LEU A 27 -9.66 0.01 15.35
N GLU A 28 -8.44 -0.51 15.50
CA GLU A 28 -7.40 0.08 16.37
C GLU A 28 -7.14 1.54 15.94
N MET A 29 -7.00 1.79 14.64
CA MET A 29 -6.87 3.15 14.09
C MET A 29 -8.08 4.08 14.34
N LEU A 30 -9.25 3.55 14.70
CA LEU A 30 -10.42 4.39 15.05
C LEU A 30 -10.46 4.71 16.55
N ILE A 31 -9.81 3.90 17.38
CA ILE A 31 -9.87 3.98 18.84
C ILE A 31 -8.57 4.56 19.42
N ASP A 32 -7.49 4.61 18.65
CA ASP A 32 -6.16 5.08 19.07
C ASP A 32 -6.08 6.58 19.41
N GLY A 33 -7.13 7.36 19.16
CA GLY A 33 -7.21 8.78 19.46
C GLY A 33 -6.43 9.68 18.51
N ASN A 34 -5.84 9.14 17.43
CA ASN A 34 -5.09 9.93 16.46
C ASN A 34 -6.02 10.65 15.47
N LYS A 35 -5.76 11.94 15.22
CA LYS A 35 -6.42 12.66 14.12
C LYS A 35 -5.67 12.36 12.84
N TYR A 36 -6.28 11.61 11.92
CA TYR A 36 -5.62 11.25 10.67
C TYR A 36 -5.85 12.27 9.57
N ALA A 37 -4.77 12.64 8.87
CA ALA A 37 -4.78 13.59 7.76
C ALA A 37 -5.60 13.06 6.58
N LYS A 38 -6.64 13.79 6.19
CA LYS A 38 -7.54 13.46 5.07
C LYS A 38 -7.86 14.65 4.18
N ASN A 39 -7.61 15.87 4.65
CA ASN A 39 -7.87 17.09 3.92
C ASN A 39 -6.95 17.19 2.70
N LYS A 40 -7.50 17.66 1.59
CA LYS A 40 -6.76 17.92 0.35
C LYS A 40 -6.97 19.36 -0.07
N SER A 41 -5.93 19.99 -0.60
CA SER A 41 -6.00 21.33 -1.18
C SER A 41 -5.41 21.31 -2.57
N GLU A 42 -6.14 21.83 -3.55
CA GLU A 42 -5.60 21.99 -4.90
C GLU A 42 -4.46 23.02 -4.96
N ALA A 43 -4.53 24.04 -4.09
CA ALA A 43 -3.50 25.06 -3.93
C ALA A 43 -2.33 24.52 -3.10
N LEU A 44 -1.11 24.76 -3.58
CA LEU A 44 0.11 24.46 -2.85
C LEU A 44 0.27 25.40 -1.66
N LEU A 45 0.94 24.93 -0.62
CA LEU A 45 1.35 25.78 0.50
C LEU A 45 2.32 26.87 -0.02
N PRO A 46 2.32 28.06 0.59
CA PRO A 46 3.07 29.20 0.07
C PRO A 46 4.59 29.00 0.04
N ASN A 47 5.12 28.10 0.87
CA ASN A 47 6.56 27.87 0.98
C ASN A 47 6.87 26.37 0.81
N THR A 48 7.73 26.05 -0.16
CA THR A 48 8.29 24.70 -0.34
C THR A 48 9.59 24.58 0.44
N VAL A 49 9.62 23.70 1.44
CA VAL A 49 10.83 23.45 2.26
C VAL A 49 11.72 22.38 1.61
N PHE A 50 11.11 21.39 0.95
CA PHE A 50 11.82 20.28 0.34
C PHE A 50 11.04 19.72 -0.85
N GLU A 51 11.77 19.41 -1.92
CA GLU A 51 11.24 18.72 -3.10
C GLU A 51 12.31 17.77 -3.64
N THR A 52 11.88 16.58 -4.07
CA THR A 52 12.77 15.61 -4.71
C THR A 52 12.02 14.83 -5.79
N SER A 53 12.75 14.45 -6.84
CA SER A 53 12.23 13.61 -7.91
C SER A 53 13.26 12.55 -8.27
N SER A 54 12.77 11.39 -8.70
CA SER A 54 13.61 10.27 -9.13
C SER A 54 12.95 9.53 -10.29
N LEU A 55 13.77 8.89 -11.12
CA LEU A 55 13.27 8.07 -12.21
C LEU A 55 12.62 6.81 -11.65
N MET A 56 11.37 6.58 -12.03
CA MET A 56 10.60 5.45 -11.54
C MET A 56 10.89 4.15 -12.31
N MET A 57 11.38 4.24 -13.54
CA MET A 57 11.65 3.10 -14.41
C MET A 57 13.16 2.87 -14.53
N ASN A 58 13.58 1.62 -14.41
CA ASN A 58 14.96 1.20 -14.62
C ASN A 58 14.98 0.10 -15.69
N GLU A 59 15.53 0.43 -16.86
CA GLU A 59 15.60 -0.48 -18.00
C GLU A 59 16.57 -1.64 -17.75
N ASN A 60 17.62 -1.40 -16.97
CA ASN A 60 18.66 -2.37 -16.65
C ASN A 60 18.36 -3.15 -15.37
N SER A 61 17.08 -3.37 -15.05
CA SER A 61 16.67 -4.05 -13.82
C SER A 61 16.95 -5.56 -13.80
N GLY A 62 17.19 -6.17 -14.96
CA GLY A 62 17.36 -7.63 -15.09
C GLY A 62 16.06 -8.44 -15.00
N PHE A 63 14.91 -7.77 -14.90
CA PHE A 63 13.58 -8.39 -14.89
C PHE A 63 12.77 -7.95 -16.12
N ASP A 64 11.71 -8.70 -16.43
CA ASP A 64 10.78 -8.34 -17.49
C ASP A 64 10.25 -6.91 -17.31
N MET A 65 10.36 -6.11 -18.37
CA MET A 65 9.94 -4.72 -18.41
C MET A 65 8.47 -4.52 -18.03
N LYS A 66 7.63 -5.54 -18.26
CA LYS A 66 6.24 -5.58 -17.79
C LYS A 66 6.11 -5.24 -16.30
N TYR A 67 7.01 -5.73 -15.45
CA TYR A 67 6.96 -5.45 -14.01
C TYR A 67 7.35 -4.01 -13.66
N GLN A 68 8.26 -3.40 -14.43
CA GLN A 68 8.59 -1.98 -14.27
C GLN A 68 7.39 -1.10 -14.69
N ILE A 69 6.73 -1.44 -15.79
CA ILE A 69 5.50 -0.75 -16.25
C ILE A 69 4.38 -0.91 -15.21
N ASN A 70 4.18 -2.12 -14.67
CA ASN A 70 3.19 -2.38 -13.63
C ASN A 70 3.49 -1.62 -12.33
N LYS A 71 4.78 -1.55 -11.94
CA LYS A 71 5.23 -0.75 -10.79
C LYS A 71 4.84 0.71 -10.96
N VAL A 72 5.14 1.30 -12.12
CA VAL A 72 4.78 2.70 -12.42
C VAL A 72 3.26 2.90 -12.34
N HIS A 73 2.48 1.98 -12.92
CA HIS A 73 1.03 2.03 -12.87
C HIS A 73 0.48 1.97 -11.44
N ASN A 74 0.95 1.02 -10.63
CA ASN A 74 0.53 0.85 -9.24
C ASN A 74 0.90 2.07 -8.38
N LEU A 75 2.12 2.60 -8.55
CA LEU A 75 2.55 3.79 -7.82
C LEU A 75 1.73 5.01 -8.21
N LYS A 76 1.41 5.20 -9.49
CA LYS A 76 0.51 6.28 -9.93
C LYS A 76 -0.87 6.17 -9.29
N LEU A 77 -1.42 4.96 -9.20
CA LEU A 77 -2.71 4.73 -8.58
C LEU A 77 -2.72 5.07 -7.08
N ALA A 78 -1.71 4.61 -6.34
CA ALA A 78 -1.55 4.97 -4.93
C ALA A 78 -1.31 6.48 -4.75
N ALA A 79 -0.44 7.06 -5.57
CA ALA A 79 -0.09 8.48 -5.51
C ALA A 79 -1.31 9.39 -5.71
N ARG A 80 -2.27 9.05 -6.58
CA ARG A 80 -3.52 9.82 -6.73
C ARG A 80 -4.28 10.00 -5.40
N THR A 81 -4.23 9.00 -4.51
CA THR A 81 -4.92 9.07 -3.22
C THR A 81 -4.19 9.95 -2.21
N ILE A 82 -2.86 10.07 -2.31
CA ILE A 82 -1.99 10.82 -1.39
C ILE A 82 -1.72 12.24 -1.89
N ASN A 83 -1.77 12.45 -3.20
CA ASN A 83 -1.41 13.71 -3.82
C ASN A 83 -2.23 14.85 -3.20
N LYS A 84 -1.52 15.92 -2.83
CA LYS A 84 -2.06 17.14 -2.22
C LYS A 84 -2.77 16.96 -0.87
N VAL A 85 -2.53 15.85 -0.15
CA VAL A 85 -2.97 15.72 1.25
C VAL A 85 -2.21 16.75 2.09
N ILE A 86 -2.96 17.55 2.86
CA ILE A 86 -2.41 18.43 3.88
C ILE A 86 -2.35 17.65 5.20
N ILE A 87 -1.24 17.79 5.89
CA ILE A 87 -1.06 17.30 7.25
C ILE A 87 -1.07 18.53 8.17
N GLU A 88 -2.16 18.73 8.91
CA GLU A 88 -2.28 19.83 9.86
C GLU A 88 -1.51 19.54 11.16
N PRO A 89 -1.23 20.57 11.99
CA PRO A 89 -0.66 20.33 13.31
C PRO A 89 -1.48 19.31 14.12
N ASN A 90 -0.79 18.40 14.79
CA ASN A 90 -1.37 17.27 15.54
C ASN A 90 -2.09 16.21 14.69
N GLU A 91 -1.99 16.27 13.35
CA GLU A 91 -2.45 15.17 12.51
C GLU A 91 -1.37 14.12 12.26
N THR A 92 -1.83 12.88 12.06
CA THR A 92 -1.00 11.73 11.70
C THR A 92 -1.25 11.36 10.24
N PHE A 93 -0.17 11.23 9.48
CA PHE A 93 -0.22 10.67 8.13
C PHE A 93 -0.24 9.14 8.20
N SER A 94 -1.24 8.51 7.56
CA SER A 94 -1.28 7.06 7.41
C SER A 94 -1.42 6.66 5.94
N PHE A 95 -0.35 6.09 5.41
CA PHE A 95 -0.33 5.53 4.05
C PHE A 95 -1.43 4.47 3.86
N TRP A 96 -1.56 3.53 4.80
CA TRP A 96 -2.54 2.44 4.74
C TRP A 96 -3.99 2.90 4.80
N GLN A 97 -4.25 4.06 5.40
CA GLN A 97 -5.59 4.62 5.46
C GLN A 97 -5.94 5.35 4.16
N LEU A 98 -5.03 6.16 3.62
CA LEU A 98 -5.25 6.92 2.38
C LEU A 98 -5.34 6.02 1.15
N VAL A 99 -4.47 5.01 1.06
CA VAL A 99 -4.35 4.13 -0.11
C VAL A 99 -5.33 2.94 -0.07
N ARG A 100 -6.06 2.76 1.05
CA ARG A 100 -6.96 1.62 1.30
C ARG A 100 -7.92 1.27 0.16
N TRP A 101 -8.38 2.29 -0.57
CA TRP A 101 -9.35 2.15 -1.66
C TRP A 101 -8.82 2.63 -3.01
N ALA A 102 -7.50 2.79 -3.13
CA ALA A 102 -6.87 3.21 -4.38
C ALA A 102 -7.20 2.26 -5.54
N ASP A 103 -7.41 0.97 -5.25
CA ASP A 103 -7.71 -0.07 -6.23
C ASP A 103 -9.21 -0.26 -6.53
N HIS A 104 -10.08 0.59 -5.99
CA HIS A 104 -11.53 0.40 -6.09
C HIS A 104 -12.02 0.55 -7.54
N HIS A 105 -11.53 1.56 -8.25
CA HIS A 105 -11.91 1.84 -9.64
C HIS A 105 -10.99 1.20 -10.67
N GLU A 106 -9.68 1.18 -10.38
CA GLU A 106 -8.65 0.66 -11.26
C GLU A 106 -7.81 -0.32 -10.45
N LYS A 107 -7.67 -1.58 -10.89
CA LYS A 107 -7.00 -2.61 -10.08
C LYS A 107 -5.48 -2.49 -10.18
N TYR A 108 -4.80 -2.77 -9.07
CA TYR A 108 -3.35 -2.96 -9.09
C TYR A 108 -2.97 -4.11 -10.03
N LYS A 109 -1.88 -3.89 -10.77
CA LYS A 109 -1.25 -4.89 -11.64
C LYS A 109 -0.21 -5.69 -10.87
N ASP A 110 0.11 -6.86 -11.40
CA ASP A 110 1.02 -7.81 -10.75
C ASP A 110 2.43 -7.21 -10.59
N GLY A 111 3.05 -7.49 -9.45
CA GLY A 111 4.35 -6.94 -9.06
C GLY A 111 5.38 -8.04 -8.80
N LEU A 112 6.53 -7.63 -8.27
CA LEU A 112 7.57 -8.54 -7.78
C LEU A 112 7.70 -8.38 -6.27
N ASN A 113 7.90 -9.49 -5.56
CA ASN A 113 8.18 -9.52 -4.14
C ASN A 113 9.52 -10.21 -3.90
N LEU A 114 10.34 -9.69 -2.99
CA LEU A 114 11.62 -10.27 -2.64
C LEU A 114 11.46 -11.18 -1.41
N VAL A 115 11.59 -12.49 -1.60
CA VAL A 115 11.49 -13.50 -0.54
C VAL A 115 12.79 -14.28 -0.46
N LYS A 116 13.49 -14.19 0.68
CA LYS A 116 14.77 -14.88 0.90
C LYS A 116 15.77 -14.64 -0.25
N GLN A 117 15.94 -13.37 -0.64
CA GLN A 117 16.80 -12.94 -1.74
C GLN A 117 16.38 -13.42 -3.15
N VAL A 118 15.23 -14.06 -3.28
CA VAL A 118 14.66 -14.48 -4.56
C VAL A 118 13.44 -13.63 -4.88
N PHE A 119 13.39 -13.07 -6.10
CA PHE A 119 12.20 -12.37 -6.57
C PHE A 119 11.14 -13.38 -7.02
N ILE A 120 9.93 -13.22 -6.50
CA ILE A 120 8.75 -14.00 -6.87
C ILE A 120 7.66 -13.07 -7.39
N GLU A 121 6.84 -13.55 -8.32
CA GLU A 121 5.69 -12.80 -8.81
C GLU A 121 4.66 -12.62 -7.68
N LEU A 122 4.18 -11.39 -7.54
CA LEU A 122 3.14 -11.02 -6.60
C LEU A 122 1.87 -10.69 -7.36
N GLN A 123 0.91 -11.61 -7.30
CA GLN A 123 -0.42 -11.41 -7.86
C GLN A 123 -1.19 -10.42 -6.97
N LEU A 124 -1.42 -9.22 -7.49
CA LEU A 124 -2.15 -8.17 -6.78
C LEU A 124 -3.63 -8.10 -7.17
N LYS A 125 -4.01 -8.85 -8.23
CA LYS A 125 -5.39 -9.00 -8.69
C LYS A 125 -6.19 -9.87 -7.70
N GLY A 126 -7.12 -9.24 -6.98
CA GLY A 126 -8.11 -9.92 -6.14
C GLY A 126 -8.07 -9.46 -4.69
N SER A 127 -8.91 -8.48 -4.33
CA SER A 127 -9.40 -8.07 -2.99
C SER A 127 -8.45 -8.03 -1.78
N ASN A 128 -7.16 -8.23 -1.99
CA ASN A 128 -6.12 -8.36 -0.98
C ASN A 128 -4.94 -7.40 -1.22
N SER A 129 -5.06 -6.50 -2.20
CA SER A 129 -4.12 -5.43 -2.37
C SER A 129 -4.46 -4.31 -1.39
N VAL A 130 -3.46 -4.00 -0.54
CA VAL A 130 -3.46 -3.03 0.57
C VAL A 130 -4.20 -3.48 1.83
#